data_AF-A0A6J4LDD9-F1
#
_entry.id   AF-A0A6J4LDD9-F1
#
_cell.length_a   1.000
_cell.length_b   1.000
_cell.length_c   1.000
_cell.angle_alpha   90.00
_cell.angle_beta   90.00
_cell.angle_gamma   90.00
#
_symmetry.space_group_name_H-M   'P 1'
#
loop_
_entity.id
_entity.type
_entity.pdbx_description
1 polymer ?
#
loop_
_entity_poly.entity_id
_entity_poly.type
_entity_poly.pdbx_seq_one_letter_code
_entity_poly.pdbx_strand_id
1 'polypeptide(L)' 'MHVAHDVARALALSVDLVNSRANGAEALPDLAALRAFLDSHEVSGARSLSRDDLEEVHALRPRLRAVWSARDLRTAA' A
#
# COMPACT_ATOMS: atom_id res chain seq x y z
N MET A 1 -10.94 16.98 13.07
CA MET A 1 -9.96 17.22 11.99
C MET A 1 -10.59 16.71 10.70
N HIS A 2 -10.83 17.57 9.72
CA HIS A 2 -11.43 17.16 8.44
C HIS A 2 -10.30 17.00 7.43
N VAL A 3 -9.99 15.76 7.07
CA VAL A 3 -9.03 15.45 6.00
C VAL A 3 -9.79 15.41 4.69
N ALA A 4 -9.23 15.96 3.62
CA ALA A 4 -9.85 15.87 2.30
C ALA A 4 -10.10 14.40 1.93
N HIS A 5 -11.23 14.12 1.27
CA HIS A 5 -11.68 12.76 0.98
C HIS A 5 -10.61 11.92 0.25
N ASP A 6 -9.94 12.52 -0.74
CA ASP A 6 -8.85 11.86 -1.47
C ASP A 6 -7.64 11.55 -0.59
N VAL A 7 -7.30 12.46 0.33
CA VAL A 7 -6.20 12.26 1.28
C VAL A 7 -6.54 11.14 2.25
N ALA A 8 -7.79 11.08 2.73
CA ALA A 8 -8.24 10.00 3.60
C ALA A 8 -8.16 8.63 2.91
N ARG A 9 -8.59 8.54 1.64
CA ARG A 9 -8.51 7.30 0.85
C ARG A 9 -7.08 6.87 0.57
N ALA A 10 -6.21 7.79 0.15
CA ALA A 10 -4.81 7.50 -0.10
C ALA A 10 -4.11 7.00 1.18
N LEU A 11 -4.41 7.61 2.33
CA LEU A 11 -3.87 7.20 3.61
C LEU A 11 -4.35 5.78 3.99
N ALA A 12 -5.65 5.49 3.85
CA ALA A 12 -6.20 4.16 4.12
C ALA A 12 -5.51 3.08 3.27
N LEU A 13 -5.43 3.29 1.95
CA LEU A 13 -4.73 2.39 1.03
C LEU A 13 -3.29 2.14 1.47
N SER A 14 -2.55 3.20 1.80
CA SER A 14 -1.15 3.07 2.19
C SER A 14 -0.94 2.28 3.49
N VAL A 15 -1.85 2.43 4.47
CA VAL A 15 -1.83 1.68 5.73
C VAL A 15 -2.13 0.20 5.47
N ASP A 16 -3.15 -0.09 4.67
CA ASP A 16 -3.53 -1.47 4.35
C ASP A 16 -2.43 -2.16 3.52
N LEU A 17 -1.78 -1.42 2.63
CA LEU A 17 -0.62 -1.91 1.89
C LEU A 17 0.53 -2.29 2.83
N VAL A 18 0.84 -1.47 3.83
CA VAL A 18 1.87 -1.79 4.84
C VAL A 18 1.46 -3.02 5.66
N ASN A 19 0.17 -3.12 6.02
CA ASN A 19 -0.36 -4.22 6.81
C ASN A 19 -0.43 -5.55 6.06
N SER A 20 -0.43 -5.53 4.72
CA SER A 20 -0.40 -6.74 3.87
C SER A 20 0.82 -7.65 4.12
N ARG A 21 1.86 -7.13 4.79
CA ARG A 21 3.06 -7.88 5.19
C ARG A 21 3.30 -7.89 6.72
N ALA A 22 2.31 -7.47 7.51
CA ALA A 22 2.48 -7.39 8.96
C ALA A 22 2.55 -8.80 9.59
N ASN A 23 3.31 -8.92 10.67
CA ASN A 23 3.41 -10.15 11.48
C ASN A 23 3.82 -11.41 10.70
N GLY A 24 4.56 -11.26 9.60
CA GLY A 24 5.01 -12.37 8.77
C GLY A 24 3.95 -12.93 7.80
N ALA A 25 2.76 -12.32 7.71
CA ALA A 25 1.78 -12.63 6.68
C ALA A 25 2.25 -12.12 5.30
N GLU A 26 1.78 -12.75 4.23
CA GLU A 26 1.91 -12.24 2.85
C GLU A 26 0.52 -12.26 2.21
N ALA A 27 -0.15 -11.11 2.21
CA ALA A 27 -1.49 -10.95 1.67
C ALA A 27 -1.52 -10.54 0.18
N LEU A 28 -0.36 -10.24 -0.43
CA LEU A 28 -0.21 -9.89 -1.84
C LEU A 28 0.79 -10.83 -2.55
N PRO A 29 0.57 -12.16 -2.57
CA PRO A 29 1.51 -13.11 -3.17
C PRO A 29 1.53 -13.07 -4.70
N ASP A 30 0.46 -12.59 -5.34
CA ASP A 30 0.27 -12.66 -6.78
C ASP A 30 -0.60 -11.52 -7.34
N LEU A 31 -0.80 -11.52 -8.66
CA LEU A 31 -1.57 -10.50 -9.38
C LEU A 31 -3.07 -10.54 -9.08
N ALA A 32 -3.62 -11.71 -8.71
CA ALA A 32 -5.03 -11.81 -8.36
C ALA A 32 -5.28 -11.13 -7.00
N ALA A 33 -4.40 -11.35 -6.03
CA ALA A 33 -4.41 -10.67 -4.75
C ALA A 33 -4.20 -9.16 -4.90
N LEU A 34 -3.23 -8.73 -5.74
CA LEU A 34 -3.02 -7.31 -6.03
C LEU A 34 -4.26 -6.67 -6.68
N ARG A 35 -4.90 -7.35 -7.62
CA ARG A 35 -6.15 -6.84 -8.20
C ARG A 35 -7.23 -6.68 -7.14
N ALA A 36 -7.50 -7.73 -6.36
CA ALA A 36 -8.53 -7.69 -5.33
C ALA A 36 -8.29 -6.54 -4.33
N PHE A 37 -7.03 -6.33 -3.95
CA PHE A 37 -6.62 -5.20 -3.12
C PHE A 37 -6.93 -3.86 -3.77
N LEU A 38 -6.50 -3.62 -5.01
CA LEU A 38 -6.75 -2.36 -5.72
C LEU A 38 -8.25 -2.11 -5.97
N ASP A 39 -9.01 -3.16 -6.27
CA ASP A 39 -10.47 -3.08 -6.46
C ASP A 39 -11.17 -2.70 -5.15
N SER A 40 -10.73 -3.25 -4.00
CA SER A 40 -11.28 -2.90 -2.67
C SER A 40 -11.03 -1.45 -2.27
N HIS A 41 -9.99 -0.82 -2.84
CA HIS A 41 -9.67 0.60 -2.65
C HIS A 41 -10.18 1.49 -3.80
N GLU A 42 -11.02 0.95 -4.70
CA GLU A 42 -11.60 1.68 -5.84
C GLU A 42 -10.54 2.30 -6.77
N VAL A 43 -9.36 1.69 -6.87
CA VAL A 43 -8.28 2.18 -7.73
C VAL A 43 -8.63 1.89 -9.19
N SER A 44 -8.91 2.94 -9.94
CA SER A 44 -9.17 2.86 -11.38
C SER A 44 -7.95 2.36 -12.16
N GLY A 45 -8.17 1.78 -13.34
CA GLY A 45 -7.09 1.37 -14.23
C GLY A 45 -6.41 0.06 -13.86
N ALA A 46 -6.88 -0.60 -12.79
CA ALA A 46 -6.25 -1.81 -12.32
C ALA A 46 -6.22 -2.89 -13.43
N ARG A 47 -7.18 -2.98 -14.37
CA ARG A 47 -7.34 -4.09 -15.35
C ARG A 47 -6.08 -4.56 -16.12
N SER A 48 -5.03 -3.75 -16.22
CA SER A 48 -3.78 -4.05 -16.93
C SER A 48 -2.56 -4.27 -16.02
N LEU A 49 -2.74 -4.91 -14.86
CA LEU A 49 -1.64 -5.23 -13.95
C LEU A 49 -0.69 -6.26 -14.56
N SER A 50 0.60 -6.03 -14.34
CA SER A 50 1.73 -6.87 -14.73
C SER A 50 2.50 -7.35 -13.50
N ARG A 51 3.41 -8.31 -13.70
CA ARG A 51 4.32 -8.77 -12.63
C ARG A 51 5.19 -7.63 -12.11
N ASP A 52 5.61 -6.71 -12.97
CA ASP A 52 6.43 -5.56 -12.60
C ASP A 52 5.69 -4.65 -11.60
N ASP A 53 4.37 -4.46 -11.76
CA ASP A 53 3.56 -3.71 -10.80
C ASP A 53 3.54 -4.38 -9.41
N LEU A 54 3.48 -5.71 -9.38
CA LEU A 54 3.55 -6.46 -8.11
C LEU A 54 4.91 -6.32 -7.45
N GLU A 55 5.99 -6.37 -8.23
CA GLU A 55 7.35 -6.19 -7.74
C GLU A 55 7.57 -4.77 -7.18
N GLU A 56 7.06 -3.73 -7.86
CA GLU A 56 7.07 -2.35 -7.38
C GLU A 56 6.29 -2.20 -6.07
N VAL A 57 5.11 -2.80 -5.98
CA VAL A 57 4.31 -2.81 -4.73
C VAL A 57 5.09 -3.51 -3.61
N HIS A 58 5.75 -4.64 -3.90
CA HIS A 58 6.59 -5.35 -2.94
C HIS A 58 7.78 -4.51 -2.47
N ALA A 59 8.40 -3.74 -3.37
CA ALA A 59 9.50 -2.83 -3.07
C ALA A 59 9.04 -1.58 -2.29
N LEU A 60 7.80 -1.12 -2.51
CA LEU A 60 7.24 0.04 -1.83
C LEU A 60 6.86 -0.27 -0.38
N ARG A 61 6.33 -1.46 -0.09
CA ARG A 61 5.91 -1.89 1.25
C ARG A 61 6.94 -1.62 2.37
N PRO A 62 8.21 -2.05 2.28
CA PRO A 62 9.20 -1.78 3.33
C PRO A 62 9.56 -0.29 3.44
N ARG A 63 9.50 0.48 2.35
CA ARG A 63 9.78 1.92 2.36
C ARG A 63 8.71 2.69 3.12
N LEU A 64 7.44 2.37 2.83
CA LEU A 64 6.31 2.89 3.61
C LEU A 64 6.47 2.48 5.08
N ARG A 65 6.68 1.21 5.38
CA ARG A 65 6.87 0.74 6.77
C ARG A 65 7.94 1.53 7.53
N ALA A 66 9.04 1.92 6.90
CA ALA A 66 10.07 2.76 7.51
C ALA A 66 9.53 4.14 7.91
N VAL A 67 8.78 4.80 7.01
CA VAL A 67 8.11 6.09 7.28
C VAL A 67 7.15 5.99 8.46
N TRP A 68 6.29 4.97 8.52
CA TRP A 68 5.33 4.79 9.63
C TRP A 68 5.98 4.42 10.96
N SER A 69 7.15 3.79 10.92
CA SER A 69 7.90 3.38 12.12
C SER A 69 8.87 4.45 12.61
N ALA A 70 9.01 5.55 11.85
CA ALA A 70 9.85 6.68 12.20
C ALA A 70 9.37 7.33 13.51
N ARG A 71 10.30 7.67 14.39
CA ARG A 71 9.96 8.28 15.70
C ARG A 71 9.72 9.78 15.60
N ASP A 72 10.18 10.39 14.51
CA ASP A 72 10.05 11.81 14.22
C ASP A 72 10.08 12.07 12.70
N LEU A 73 9.63 13.26 12.30
CA LEU A 73 9.55 13.67 10.89
C LEU A 73 10.91 13.68 10.18
N ARG A 74 12.02 13.93 10.90
CA ARG A 74 13.36 13.94 10.31
C ARG A 74 13.80 12.53 9.92
N THR A 75 13.42 11.53 10.71
CA THR A 75 13.67 10.11 10.42
C THR A 75 12.71 9.51 9.38
N ALA A 76 11.63 10.22 9.04
CA ALA A 76 10.63 9.81 8.05
C ALA A 76 10.90 10.35 6.63
N ALA A 77 11.79 11.33 6.48
CA ALA A 77 12.10 12.04 5.23
C ALA A 77 13.33 11.48 4.53
#